data_AF-W6NKA4-F1
#
_entry.id   AF-W6NKA4-F1
#
_cell.length_a   1.000
_cell.length_b   1.000
_cell.length_c   1.000
_cell.angle_alpha   90.00
_cell.angle_beta   90.00
_cell.angle_gamma   90.00
#
_symmetry.space_group_name_H-M   'P 1'
#
loop_
_entity.id
_entity.type
_entity.pdbx_description
1 polymer ?
#
loop_
_entity_poly.entity_id
_entity_poly.type
_entity_poly.pdbx_seq_one_letter_code
_entity_poly.pdbx_strand_id
1 'polypeptide(L)' 'MKSYYAIVETAKYKGIEMTVLNIDKSNGSEYDIPKDGKEFVIVRVKIKNDVKEKLAYNLFYFKMQNSKGQLRMKHSLM' A
#
# COMPACT_ATOMS: atom_id res chain seq x y z
N MET A 1 -17.80 12.67 2.51
CA MET A 1 -16.62 12.42 1.63
C MET A 1 -16.41 10.92 1.54
N LYS A 2 -16.06 10.38 0.38
CA LYS A 2 -15.88 8.92 0.17
C LYS A 2 -14.60 8.46 0.88
N SER A 3 -14.69 7.36 1.64
CA SER A 3 -13.58 6.83 2.46
C SER A 3 -12.97 5.52 1.93
N TYR A 4 -13.66 4.84 1.01
CA TYR A 4 -13.23 3.57 0.43
C TYR A 4 -13.19 3.72 -1.09
N TYR A 5 -12.10 3.30 -1.70
CA TYR A 5 -11.86 3.39 -3.14
C TYR A 5 -11.52 2.00 -3.65
N ALA A 6 -12.04 1.65 -4.83
CA ALA A 6 -11.67 0.39 -5.47
C ALA A 6 -10.20 0.41 -5.91
N ILE A 7 -9.64 -0.77 -6.18
CA ILE A 7 -8.38 -0.87 -6.93
C ILE A 7 -8.59 -0.17 -8.28
N VAL A 8 -7.54 0.50 -8.78
CA VAL A 8 -7.51 1.44 -9.92
C VAL A 8 -8.37 2.70 -9.80
N GLU A 9 -9.13 2.87 -8.72
CA GLU A 9 -9.84 4.12 -8.46
C GLU A 9 -8.92 5.15 -7.79
N THR A 10 -8.92 6.38 -8.31
CA THR A 10 -8.10 7.48 -7.78
C THR A 10 -8.82 8.23 -6.67
N ALA A 11 -8.26 8.19 -5.46
CA ALA A 11 -8.64 9.07 -4.36
C ALA A 11 -7.95 10.44 -4.50
N LYS A 12 -8.69 11.53 -4.27
CA LYS A 12 -8.14 12.89 -4.26
C LYS A 12 -8.34 13.54 -2.90
N TYR A 13 -7.26 14.07 -2.33
CA TYR A 13 -7.32 14.79 -1.06
C TYR A 13 -6.28 15.90 -1.04
N LYS A 14 -6.75 17.16 -0.90
CA LYS A 14 -5.91 18.36 -0.82
C LYS A 14 -4.83 18.45 -1.92
N GLY A 15 -5.20 18.15 -3.16
CA GLY A 15 -4.29 18.19 -4.31
C GLY A 15 -3.29 17.03 -4.39
N ILE A 16 -3.42 16.02 -3.52
CA ILE A 16 -2.72 14.74 -3.65
C ILE A 16 -3.69 13.72 -4.25
N GLU A 17 -3.26 13.06 -5.32
CA GLU A 17 -3.98 11.94 -5.90
C GLU A 17 -3.27 10.63 -5.53
N MET A 18 -4.04 9.63 -5.12
CA MET A 18 -3.51 8.31 -4.76
C MET A 18 -4.36 7.21 -5.39
N THR A 19 -3.69 6.26 -6.04
CA THR A 19 -4.32 5.12 -6.72
C THR A 19 -3.59 3.84 -6.32
N VAL A 20 -4.32 2.83 -5.85
CA VAL A 20 -3.79 1.45 -5.80
C VAL A 20 -3.91 0.86 -7.19
N LEU A 21 -2.78 0.62 -7.86
CA LEU A 21 -2.77 0.13 -9.23
C LEU A 21 -3.00 -1.39 -9.31
N ASN A 22 -2.36 -2.14 -8.41
CA ASN A 22 -2.43 -3.59 -8.39
C ASN A 22 -2.08 -4.16 -7.01
N ILE A 23 -2.54 -5.38 -6.75
CA ILE A 23 -2.19 -6.18 -5.58
C ILE A 23 -1.76 -7.57 -6.07
N ASP A 24 -0.49 -7.89 -5.85
CA ASP A 24 0.09 -9.19 -6.19
C ASP A 24 0.35 -10.00 -4.92
N LYS A 25 0.28 -11.33 -5.05
CA LYS A 25 0.67 -12.29 -4.02
C LYS A 25 1.98 -12.95 -4.42
N SER A 26 2.88 -13.15 -3.46
CA SER A 26 4.18 -13.77 -3.71
C SER A 26 4.54 -14.74 -2.60
N ASN A 27 5.08 -15.89 -3.01
CA ASN A 27 5.71 -16.85 -2.09
C ASN A 27 7.13 -16.44 -1.71
N GLY A 28 7.57 -15.25 -2.11
CA GLY A 28 8.90 -14.74 -1.83
C GLY A 28 9.92 -15.05 -2.91
N SER A 29 11.18 -15.05 -2.52
CA SER A 29 12.35 -15.41 -3.32
C SER A 29 13.21 -16.42 -2.55
N GLU A 30 14.36 -16.79 -3.11
CA GLU A 30 15.36 -17.59 -2.39
C GLU A 30 15.96 -16.85 -1.18
N TYR A 31 15.90 -15.51 -1.15
CA TYR A 31 16.42 -14.68 -0.08
C TYR A 31 15.33 -14.20 0.90
N ASP A 32 14.12 -13.98 0.40
CA ASP A 32 12.98 -13.52 1.18
C ASP A 32 11.91 -14.61 1.23
N ILE A 33 11.86 -15.35 2.33
CA ILE A 33 10.89 -16.44 2.50
C ILE A 33 9.81 -16.00 3.49
N PRO A 34 8.52 -16.02 3.11
CA PRO A 34 7.45 -15.74 4.05
C PRO A 34 7.42 -16.85 5.11
N LYS A 35 7.08 -16.49 6.35
CA LYS A 35 6.93 -17.48 7.42
C LYS A 35 5.88 -18.52 7.04
N ASP A 36 6.03 -19.74 7.55
CA ASP A 36 5.09 -20.84 7.32
C ASP A 36 3.62 -20.42 7.44
N GLY A 37 2.84 -20.82 6.43
CA GLY A 37 1.44 -20.46 6.30
C GLY A 37 1.17 -18.99 5.96
N LYS A 38 2.17 -18.24 5.49
CA LYS A 38 2.03 -16.84 5.05
C LYS A 38 2.53 -16.64 3.63
N GLU A 39 2.08 -15.53 3.04
CA GLU A 39 2.51 -15.03 1.74
C GLU A 39 2.89 -13.55 1.87
N PHE A 40 3.70 -13.05 0.94
CA PHE A 40 3.86 -11.62 0.77
C PHE A 40 2.71 -11.07 -0.05
N VAL A 41 2.26 -9.87 0.32
CA VAL A 41 1.30 -9.08 -0.45
C VAL A 41 2.02 -7.84 -0.92
N ILE A 42 2.12 -7.67 -2.23
CA ILE A 42 2.80 -6.55 -2.88
C ILE A 42 1.74 -5.59 -3.38
N VAL A 43 1.68 -4.39 -2.79
CA VAL A 43 0.73 -3.35 -3.17
C VAL A 43 1.45 -2.28 -3.98
N ARG A 44 1.02 -2.08 -5.23
CA ARG A 44 1.58 -1.03 -6.11
C ARG A 44 0.72 0.22 -5.97
N VAL A 45 1.29 1.28 -5.41
CA VAL A 45 0.61 2.56 -5.18
C VAL A 45 1.22 3.62 -6.08
N LYS A 46 0.37 4.38 -6.78
CA LYS A 46 0.74 5.61 -7.48
C LYS A 46 0.32 6.80 -6.62
N ILE A 47 1.25 7.73 -6.42
CA ILE A 47 1.00 8.99 -5.73
C ILE A 47 1.36 10.11 -6.70
N LYS A 48 0.45 11.06 -6.90
CA LYS A 48 0.67 12.27 -7.71
C LYS A 48 0.48 13.49 -6.80
N ASN A 49 1.49 14.34 -6.78
CA ASN A 49 1.47 15.61 -6.06
C ASN A 49 1.15 16.74 -7.05
N ASP A 50 -0.07 17.26 -7.00
CA ASP A 50 -0.51 18.37 -7.85
C ASP A 50 -0.43 19.74 -7.15
N VAL A 51 0.25 19.82 -6.00
CA VAL A 51 0.53 21.09 -5.30
C VAL A 51 2.01 21.49 -5.42
N LYS A 52 2.31 22.75 -5.11
CA LYS A 52 3.67 23.30 -5.23
C LYS A 52 4.60 22.80 -4.13
N GLU A 53 4.04 22.53 -2.96
CA GLU A 53 4.76 22.06 -1.78
C GLU A 53 5.31 20.64 -2.02
N LYS A 54 6.47 20.35 -1.43
CA LYS A 54 7.02 18.99 -1.47
C LYS A 54 6.17 18.07 -0.60
N LEU A 55 5.71 16.97 -1.20
CA LEU A 55 5.08 15.88 -0.46
C LEU A 55 6.16 14.98 0.17
N ALA A 56 6.19 14.90 1.49
CA ALA A 56 6.93 13.84 2.17
C ALA A 56 6.17 12.51 1.99
N TYR A 57 6.87 11.49 1.48
CA TYR A 57 6.32 10.14 1.36
C TYR A 57 7.22 9.15 2.06
N ASN A 58 6.62 8.16 2.73
CA ASN A 58 7.33 7.09 3.40
C ASN A 58 6.45 5.84 3.46
N LEU A 59 7.06 4.67 3.33
CA LEU A 59 6.38 3.38 3.46
C LEU A 59 5.69 3.22 4.82
N PHE A 60 6.24 3.78 5.90
CA PHE A 60 5.67 3.73 7.25
C PHE A 60 4.33 4.46 7.41
N TYR A 61 3.93 5.28 6.44
CA TYR A 61 2.62 5.96 6.46
C TYR A 61 1.47 5.03 6.05
N PHE A 62 1.76 3.86 5.48
CA PHE A 62 0.76 2.91 5.02
C PHE A 62 0.52 1.79 6.04
N LYS A 63 -0.73 1.36 6.16
CA LYS A 63 -1.17 0.23 6.99
C LYS A 63 -2.09 -0.67 6.18
N MET A 64 -2.03 -1.97 6.44
CA MET A 64 -2.94 -2.95 5.86
C MET A 64 -3.88 -3.49 6.94
N GLN A 65 -5.16 -3.61 6.63
CA GLN A 65 -6.17 -4.16 7.52
C GLN A 65 -6.78 -5.40 6.86
N ASN A 66 -6.90 -6.51 7.60
CA ASN A 66 -7.63 -7.69 7.11
C ASN A 66 -9.14 -7.60 7.41
N SER A 67 -9.91 -8.56 6.91
CA SER A 67 -11.37 -8.62 7.10
C SER A 67 -11.83 -8.72 8.56
N LYS A 68 -10.93 -9.07 9.48
CA LYS A 68 -11.20 -9.11 10.93
C LYS A 68 -10.85 -7.81 11.65
N GLY A 69 -10.47 -6.75 10.91
CA GLY A 69 -10.09 -5.47 11.49
C GLY A 69 -8.67 -5.41 12.05
N GLN A 70 -7.86 -6.46 11.87
CA GLN A 70 -6.50 -6.48 12.40
C GLN A 70 -5.56 -5.69 11.50
N LEU A 71 -4.84 -4.73 12.09
CA LEU A 71 -3.78 -4.00 11.41
C LEU A 71 -2.53 -4.86 11.33
N ARG A 72 -2.02 -5.08 10.13
CA ARG A 72 -0.72 -5.71 9.89
C ARG A 72 0.29 -4.63 9.52
N MET A 73 1.27 -4.44 10.37
CA MET A 73 2.47 -3.66 10.09
C MET A 73 3.65 -4.62 10.10
N LYS A 74 4.16 -4.95 8.91
CA LYS A 74 5.48 -5.56 8.79
C LYS A 74 6.10 -5.09 7.48
N HIS A 75 6.86 -4.01 7.58
CA HIS A 75 7.72 -3.54 6.52
C HIS A 75 8.95 -4.45 6.51
N SER A 76 9.12 -5.26 5.46
CA SER A 76 10.43 -5.82 5.16
C SER A 76 11.15 -4.75 4.36
N LEU A 77 12.19 -4.15 4.94
CA LEU A 77 13.26 -3.60 4.13
C LEU A 77 13.93 -4.85 3.56
N MET A 78 13.72 -5.11 2.27
CA MET A 78 14.56 -6.05 1.53
C MET A 78 16.03 -5.62 1.69
#